data_AF-A0A4X2M138-F1
#
_entry.id   AF-A0A4X2M138-F1
#
_cell.length_a   1.000
_cell.length_b   1.000
_cell.length_c   1.000
_cell.angle_alpha   90.00
_cell.angle_beta   90.00
_cell.angle_gamma   90.00
#
_symmetry.space_group_name_H-M   'P 1'
#
loop_
_entity.id
_entity.type
_entity.pdbx_description
1 polymer ?
#
loop_
_entity_poly.entity_id
_entity_poly.type
_entity_poly.pdbx_seq_one_letter_code
_entity_poly.pdbx_strand_id
1 'polypeptide(L)'
;MSVGFTEVSPLAFALTRRFTAAGILASHKIMASTPNTDLPTVSALRKMGVKLTHHSKETVQHSDVLFLAVKPHIILFILDEIGSDIKDRHIVVPCAAGVTISFIEKKLTAFQPAPKTIRSTVYATDTHALVEDGKLLEQLISSVGLCIEAEEDLIDAVTGLSRSGPAYAFMALDVLADGGVKMDLPRRLAVHWGAQALLGAAKITVSGM
;
A
#
# COMPACT_ATOMS: atom_id res chain seq x y z
N MET A 1 16.55 -7.33 -4.54
CA MET A 1 15.21 -6.73 -4.50
C MET A 1 15.28 -5.22 -4.60
N SER A 2 14.67 -4.65 -5.63
CA SER A 2 14.30 -3.24 -5.76
C SER A 2 12.78 -3.09 -5.87
N VAL A 3 12.27 -1.94 -5.43
CA VAL A 3 10.83 -1.63 -5.40
C VAL A 3 10.52 -0.42 -6.26
N GLY A 4 9.50 -0.54 -7.10
CA GLY A 4 9.02 0.50 -8.00
C GLY A 4 7.62 0.97 -7.64
N PHE A 5 7.36 2.27 -7.75
CA PHE A 5 6.02 2.85 -7.70
C PHE A 5 5.71 3.56 -9.02
N THR A 6 4.64 3.18 -9.71
CA THR A 6 4.28 3.79 -11.00
C THR A 6 3.78 5.23 -10.88
N GLU A 7 3.43 5.68 -9.68
CA GLU A 7 3.05 7.07 -9.40
C GLU A 7 3.50 7.49 -7.99
N VAL A 8 3.99 8.73 -7.85
CA VAL A 8 4.19 9.36 -6.55
C VAL A 8 2.83 9.75 -5.96
N SER A 9 2.25 8.82 -5.21
CA SER A 9 0.99 9.00 -4.48
C SER A 9 1.19 9.06 -2.96
N PRO A 10 0.18 9.49 -2.18
CA PRO A 10 0.24 9.41 -0.71
C PRO A 10 0.56 8.01 -0.20
N LEU A 11 0.07 6.96 -0.88
CA LEU A 11 0.39 5.58 -0.58
C LEU A 11 1.86 5.27 -0.84
N ALA A 12 2.38 5.60 -2.03
CA ALA A 12 3.79 5.40 -2.37
C ALA A 12 4.72 6.13 -1.39
N PHE A 13 4.37 7.36 -1.01
CA PHE A 13 5.09 8.14 0.00
C PHE A 13 5.09 7.46 1.36
N ALA A 14 3.93 7.01 1.84
CA ALA A 14 3.79 6.34 3.12
C ALA A 14 4.57 5.02 3.16
N LEU A 15 4.44 4.17 2.14
CA LEU A 15 5.15 2.89 2.05
C LEU A 15 6.66 3.11 1.98
N THR A 16 7.13 4.02 1.14
CA THR A 16 8.56 4.35 1.04
C THR A 16 9.14 4.78 2.38
N ARG A 17 8.45 5.67 3.09
CA ARG A 17 8.88 6.13 4.43
C ARG A 17 8.89 5.01 5.45
N ARG A 18 7.92 4.11 5.42
CA ARG A 18 7.84 3.02 6.39
C ARG A 18 8.84 1.90 6.09
N PHE A 19 9.04 1.54 4.83
CA PHE A 19 10.06 0.56 4.43
C PHE A 19 11.48 1.03 4.78
N THR A 20 11.78 2.31 4.52
CA THR A 20 13.09 2.89 4.86
C THR A 20 13.28 3.02 6.37
N ALA A 21 12.25 3.44 7.12
CA ALA A 21 12.31 3.52 8.58
C ALA A 21 12.41 2.15 9.26
N ALA A 22 11.79 1.10 8.69
CA ALA A 22 11.91 -0.27 9.16
C ALA A 22 13.26 -0.93 8.80
N GLY A 23 14.08 -0.28 7.96
CA GLY A 23 15.37 -0.81 7.52
C GLY A 23 15.28 -1.98 6.53
N ILE A 24 14.09 -2.29 6.01
CA ILE A 24 13.89 -3.44 5.10
C ILE A 24 14.33 -3.12 3.67
N LEU A 25 14.32 -1.84 3.27
CA LEU A 25 14.77 -1.35 1.97
C LEU A 25 15.57 -0.07 2.12
N ALA A 26 16.74 -0.03 1.48
CA ALA A 26 17.50 1.19 1.33
C ALA A 26 16.83 2.12 0.29
N SER A 27 16.79 3.43 0.54
CA SER A 27 16.10 4.39 -0.35
C SER A 27 16.55 4.32 -1.81
N HIS A 28 17.84 4.06 -2.07
CA HIS A 28 18.38 3.97 -3.43
C HIS A 28 17.91 2.73 -4.22
N LYS A 29 17.30 1.75 -3.54
CA LYS A 29 16.63 0.58 -4.14
C LYS A 29 15.16 0.84 -4.44
N ILE A 30 14.65 2.04 -4.12
CA ILE A 30 13.28 2.47 -4.39
C ILE A 30 13.29 3.46 -5.55
N MET A 31 12.43 3.23 -6.54
CA MET A 31 12.18 4.15 -7.65
C MET A 31 10.70 4.50 -7.72
N ALA A 32 10.38 5.76 -8.00
CA ALA A 32 9.02 6.20 -8.25
C ALA A 32 8.92 7.10 -9.48
N SER A 33 7.92 6.86 -10.32
CA SER A 33 7.61 7.73 -11.45
C SER A 33 6.55 8.78 -11.09
N THR A 34 6.64 9.97 -11.67
CA THR A 34 5.58 10.99 -11.57
C THR A 34 5.62 11.94 -12.77
N PRO A 35 4.46 12.29 -13.35
CA PRO A 35 4.40 13.35 -14.35
C PRO A 35 4.59 14.74 -13.73
N ASN A 36 4.26 14.92 -12.44
CA ASN A 36 4.35 16.20 -11.74
C ASN A 36 5.49 16.18 -10.71
N THR A 37 6.53 16.99 -10.95
CA THR A 37 7.71 17.11 -10.09
C THR A 37 7.59 18.13 -8.97
N ASP A 38 6.60 19.02 -9.02
CA ASP A 38 6.51 20.16 -8.10
C ASP A 38 5.75 19.81 -6.80
N LEU A 39 5.31 18.56 -6.68
CA LEU A 39 4.61 18.09 -5.51
C LEU A 39 5.54 18.05 -4.28
N PRO A 40 5.07 18.50 -3.09
CA PRO A 40 5.85 18.41 -1.85
C PRO A 40 6.32 16.99 -1.52
N THR A 41 5.52 15.97 -1.89
CA THR A 41 5.85 14.56 -1.74
C THR A 41 7.07 14.15 -2.57
N VAL A 42 7.22 14.68 -3.78
CA VAL A 42 8.39 14.41 -4.65
C VAL A 42 9.65 14.99 -4.04
N SER A 43 9.59 16.24 -3.57
CA SER A 43 10.71 16.87 -2.86
C SER A 43 11.12 16.08 -1.61
N ALA A 44 10.15 15.60 -0.84
CA ALA A 44 10.39 14.76 0.32
C ALA A 44 11.04 13.41 -0.04
N LEU A 45 10.54 12.71 -1.06
CA LEU A 45 11.14 11.46 -1.54
C LEU A 45 12.57 11.65 -2.05
N ARG A 46 12.82 12.75 -2.76
CA ARG A 46 14.17 13.10 -3.23
C ARG A 46 15.14 13.29 -2.05
N LYS A 47 14.72 14.00 -1.00
CA LYS A 47 15.51 14.18 0.23
C LYS A 47 15.77 12.88 0.97
N MET A 48 14.88 11.90 0.85
CA MET A 48 15.08 10.56 1.40
C MET A 48 16.06 9.69 0.61
N GLY A 49 16.49 10.12 -0.59
CA GLY A 49 17.39 9.37 -1.47
C GLY A 49 16.70 8.37 -2.39
N VAL A 50 15.40 8.55 -2.64
CA VAL A 50 14.60 7.74 -3.56
C VAL A 50 14.88 8.18 -5.00
N LYS A 51 15.01 7.23 -5.93
CA LYS A 51 15.17 7.55 -7.35
C LYS A 51 13.83 8.00 -7.93
N LEU A 52 13.83 9.11 -8.67
CA LEU A 52 12.63 9.69 -9.25
C LEU A 52 12.81 9.81 -10.76
N THR A 53 11.77 9.45 -11.50
CA THR A 53 11.73 9.54 -12.96
C THR A 53 10.38 10.08 -13.45
N HIS A 54 10.33 10.53 -14.69
CA HIS A 54 9.10 10.89 -15.38
C HIS A 54 8.49 9.70 -16.15
N HIS A 55 9.22 8.60 -16.29
CA HIS A 55 8.85 7.50 -17.17
C HIS A 55 8.52 6.24 -16.38
N SER A 56 7.28 5.76 -16.47
CA SER A 56 6.84 4.52 -15.82
C SER A 56 7.66 3.31 -16.26
N LYS A 57 8.08 3.30 -17.54
CA LYS A 57 8.96 2.25 -18.10
C LYS A 57 10.29 2.12 -17.38
N GLU A 58 10.92 3.24 -17.03
CA GLU A 58 12.19 3.23 -16.30
C GLU A 58 12.00 2.63 -14.90
N THR A 59 10.87 2.94 -14.24
CA THR A 59 10.48 2.33 -12.96
C THR A 59 10.38 0.82 -13.09
N VAL A 60 9.72 0.29 -14.12
CA VAL A 60 9.61 -1.17 -14.34
C VAL A 60 10.99 -1.79 -14.53
N GLN A 61 11.82 -1.22 -15.40
CA GLN A 61 13.12 -1.79 -15.74
C GLN A 61 14.08 -1.91 -14.54
N HIS A 62 13.94 -1.02 -13.54
CA HIS A 62 14.78 -0.98 -12.35
C HIS A 62 14.17 -1.63 -11.11
N SER A 63 13.00 -2.27 -11.22
CA SER A 63 12.28 -2.83 -10.08
C SER A 63 12.11 -4.34 -10.19
N ASP A 64 12.11 -5.02 -9.06
CA ASP A 64 11.71 -6.43 -8.95
C ASP A 64 10.22 -6.52 -8.52
N VAL A 65 9.80 -5.67 -7.58
CA VAL A 65 8.40 -5.53 -7.14
C VAL A 65 7.85 -4.18 -7.58
N LEU A 66 6.75 -4.18 -8.33
CA LEU A 66 6.15 -3.00 -8.91
C LEU A 66 4.76 -2.72 -8.32
N PHE A 67 4.66 -1.68 -7.50
CA PHE A 67 3.38 -1.20 -6.97
C PHE A 67 2.70 -0.26 -7.96
N LEU A 68 1.51 -0.66 -8.42
CA LEU A 68 0.63 0.20 -9.24
C LEU A 68 -0.17 1.12 -8.33
N ALA A 69 0.49 2.18 -7.84
CA ALA A 69 -0.05 3.11 -6.84
C ALA A 69 -0.84 4.28 -7.46
N VAL A 70 -1.58 4.01 -8.54
CA VAL A 70 -2.38 4.96 -9.32
C VAL A 70 -3.87 4.80 -9.04
N LYS A 71 -4.69 5.77 -9.46
CA LYS A 71 -6.16 5.64 -9.35
C LYS A 71 -6.69 4.51 -10.25
N PRO A 72 -7.82 3.84 -9.89
CA PRO A 72 -8.35 2.70 -10.65
C PRO A 72 -8.53 2.97 -12.15
N HIS A 73 -9.04 4.15 -12.53
CA HIS A 73 -9.26 4.51 -13.94
C HIS A 73 -7.95 4.75 -14.73
N ILE A 74 -6.82 4.93 -14.05
CA ILE A 74 -5.50 5.15 -14.66
C ILE A 74 -4.76 3.82 -14.87
N ILE A 75 -5.11 2.76 -14.13
CA ILE A 75 -4.41 1.46 -14.21
C ILE A 75 -4.35 0.94 -15.64
N LEU A 76 -5.45 1.02 -16.39
CA LEU A 76 -5.48 0.51 -17.76
C LEU A 76 -4.43 1.19 -18.64
N PHE A 77 -4.35 2.52 -18.58
CA PHE A 77 -3.37 3.31 -19.33
C PHE A 77 -1.93 2.93 -18.95
N ILE A 78 -1.67 2.74 -17.66
CA ILE A 78 -0.34 2.36 -17.17
C ILE A 78 0.04 0.95 -17.63
N LEU A 79 -0.89 -0.02 -17.61
CA LEU A 79 -0.62 -1.37 -18.10
C LEU A 79 -0.34 -1.39 -19.60
N ASP A 80 -1.08 -0.61 -20.38
CA ASP A 80 -0.85 -0.47 -21.82
C ASP A 80 0.52 0.20 -22.10
N GLU A 81 0.94 1.14 -21.24
CA GLU A 81 2.25 1.80 -21.34
C GLU A 81 3.42 0.86 -21.02
N ILE A 82 3.33 0.10 -19.92
CA ILE A 82 4.46 -0.67 -19.37
C ILE A 82 4.44 -2.15 -19.71
N GLY A 83 3.35 -2.68 -20.27
CA GLY A 83 3.13 -4.11 -20.43
C GLY A 83 4.25 -4.83 -21.18
N SER A 84 4.79 -4.20 -22.24
CA SER A 84 5.92 -4.72 -23.03
C SER A 84 7.25 -4.80 -22.28
N ASP A 85 7.39 -4.05 -21.18
CA ASP A 85 8.61 -3.99 -20.37
C ASP A 85 8.58 -4.96 -19.19
N ILE A 86 7.41 -5.56 -18.90
CA ILE A 86 7.24 -6.58 -17.87
C ILE A 86 7.88 -7.90 -18.33
N LYS A 87 8.46 -8.62 -17.37
CA LYS A 87 9.24 -9.86 -17.54
C LYS A 87 8.97 -10.79 -16.37
N ASP A 88 9.32 -12.06 -16.48
CA ASP A 88 9.07 -13.12 -15.47
C ASP A 88 9.56 -12.81 -14.04
N ARG A 89 10.59 -11.96 -13.92
CA ARG A 89 11.13 -11.55 -12.61
C ARG A 89 10.23 -10.57 -11.85
N HIS A 90 9.32 -9.89 -12.54
CA HIS A 90 8.58 -8.77 -11.95
C HIS A 90 7.33 -9.28 -11.23
N ILE A 91 7.13 -8.79 -10.01
CA ILE A 91 5.90 -8.98 -9.25
C ILE A 91 5.09 -7.69 -9.34
N VAL A 92 3.90 -7.76 -9.92
CA VAL A 92 2.99 -6.63 -10.11
C VAL A 92 2.00 -6.57 -8.94
N VAL A 93 1.98 -5.43 -8.24
CA VAL A 93 1.16 -5.23 -7.04
C VAL A 93 0.13 -4.12 -7.27
N PRO A 94 -1.07 -4.44 -7.78
CA PRO A 94 -2.15 -3.48 -7.90
C PRO A 94 -2.63 -2.99 -6.52
N CYS A 95 -2.58 -1.67 -6.30
CA CYS A 95 -3.00 -1.04 -5.05
C CYS A 95 -4.38 -0.37 -5.14
N ALA A 96 -4.97 -0.31 -6.33
CA ALA A 96 -6.26 0.33 -6.54
C ALA A 96 -7.40 -0.58 -6.04
N ALA A 97 -8.34 0.00 -5.29
CA ALA A 97 -9.53 -0.72 -4.83
C ALA A 97 -10.41 -1.14 -6.02
N GLY A 98 -11.01 -2.33 -5.96
CA GLY A 98 -11.88 -2.88 -6.99
C GLY A 98 -11.18 -3.33 -8.26
N VAL A 99 -9.84 -3.42 -8.27
CA VAL A 99 -9.07 -3.95 -9.40
C VAL A 99 -8.66 -5.38 -9.10
N THR A 100 -9.21 -6.32 -9.86
CA THR A 100 -9.00 -7.76 -9.67
C THR A 100 -7.68 -8.22 -10.28
N ILE A 101 -7.13 -9.31 -9.75
CA ILE A 101 -5.99 -10.04 -10.30
C ILE A 101 -6.28 -10.42 -11.75
N SER A 102 -7.45 -11.03 -11.99
CA SER A 102 -7.89 -11.44 -13.32
C SER A 102 -7.93 -10.30 -14.34
N PHE A 103 -8.24 -9.08 -13.92
CA PHE A 103 -8.21 -7.90 -14.79
C PHE A 103 -6.79 -7.53 -15.20
N ILE A 104 -5.84 -7.54 -14.25
CA ILE A 104 -4.42 -7.27 -14.50
C ILE A 104 -3.83 -8.38 -15.38
N GLU A 105 -4.01 -9.64 -14.99
CA GLU A 105 -3.51 -10.80 -15.73
C GLU A 105 -3.99 -10.79 -17.19
N LYS A 106 -5.29 -10.60 -17.42
CA LYS A 106 -5.85 -10.56 -18.77
C LYS A 106 -5.21 -9.49 -19.64
N LYS A 107 -4.86 -8.35 -19.06
CA LYS A 107 -4.21 -7.25 -19.77
C LYS A 107 -2.73 -7.52 -20.01
N LEU A 108 -2.03 -8.05 -19.03
CA LEU A 108 -0.60 -8.34 -19.14
C LEU A 108 -0.31 -9.58 -19.99
N THR A 109 -1.23 -10.55 -20.08
CA THR A 109 -1.08 -11.76 -20.90
C THR A 109 -0.89 -11.44 -22.39
N ALA A 110 -1.37 -10.28 -22.85
CA ALA A 110 -1.12 -9.80 -24.21
C ALA A 110 0.37 -9.51 -24.50
N PHE A 111 1.17 -9.30 -23.46
CA PHE A 111 2.59 -8.95 -23.55
C PHE A 111 3.50 -10.01 -22.93
N GLN A 112 3.08 -10.59 -21.79
CA GLN A 112 3.81 -11.58 -21.01
C GLN A 112 2.91 -12.77 -20.69
N PRO A 113 3.21 -14.01 -21.13
CA PRO A 113 2.29 -15.14 -21.00
C PRO A 113 1.93 -15.57 -19.57
N ALA A 114 2.78 -15.29 -18.58
CA ALA A 114 2.58 -15.67 -17.18
C ALA A 114 2.99 -14.50 -16.25
N PRO A 115 2.18 -13.42 -16.20
CA PRO A 115 2.47 -12.29 -15.31
C PRO A 115 2.26 -12.72 -13.86
N LYS A 116 3.10 -12.24 -12.93
CA LYS A 116 2.92 -12.47 -11.49
C LYS A 116 2.24 -11.27 -10.87
N THR A 117 1.03 -11.44 -10.36
CA THR A 117 0.19 -10.40 -9.79
C THR A 117 -0.22 -10.74 -8.37
N ILE A 118 -0.03 -9.81 -7.43
CA ILE A 118 -0.40 -9.99 -6.02
C ILE A 118 -1.08 -8.72 -5.50
N ARG A 119 -2.28 -8.81 -4.93
CA ARG A 119 -2.95 -7.64 -4.31
C ARG A 119 -2.42 -7.38 -2.90
N SER A 120 -2.40 -6.13 -2.42
CA SER A 120 -1.88 -5.80 -1.08
C SER A 120 -2.80 -4.91 -0.23
N THR A 121 -3.46 -5.51 0.76
CA THR A 121 -4.03 -4.94 2.01
C THR A 121 -4.18 -6.08 3.02
N VAL A 122 -4.74 -7.18 2.53
CA VAL A 122 -4.31 -8.57 2.74
C VAL A 122 -3.74 -9.05 1.40
N TYR A 123 -3.00 -10.15 1.33
CA TYR A 123 -2.43 -10.61 0.06
C TYR A 123 -3.18 -11.81 -0.52
N ALA A 124 -3.47 -11.73 -1.82
CA ALA A 124 -3.91 -12.86 -2.64
C ALA A 124 -2.96 -12.94 -3.83
N THR A 125 -2.48 -14.15 -4.12
CA THR A 125 -1.62 -14.45 -5.25
C THR A 125 -2.43 -14.97 -6.42
N ASP A 126 -1.96 -14.66 -7.62
CA ASP A 126 -2.52 -15.24 -8.83
C ASP A 126 -2.06 -16.69 -9.06
N THR A 127 -2.47 -17.29 -10.18
CA THR A 127 -2.11 -18.69 -10.50
C THR A 127 -0.65 -18.87 -10.96
N HIS A 128 0.04 -17.78 -11.28
CA HIS A 128 1.39 -17.77 -11.84
C HIS A 128 2.47 -17.33 -10.83
N ALA A 129 2.07 -16.67 -9.75
CA ALA A 129 2.91 -16.27 -8.64
C ALA A 129 3.29 -17.51 -7.82
N LEU A 130 4.59 -17.61 -7.52
CA LEU A 130 5.10 -18.68 -6.67
C LEU A 130 4.75 -18.37 -5.20
N VAL A 131 4.65 -19.40 -4.37
CA VAL A 131 4.47 -19.25 -2.92
C VAL A 131 5.54 -18.34 -2.31
N GLU A 132 6.76 -18.37 -2.87
CA GLU A 132 7.87 -17.51 -2.46
C GLU A 132 7.62 -16.02 -2.77
N ASP A 133 6.94 -15.71 -3.87
CA ASP A 133 6.59 -14.33 -4.24
C ASP A 133 5.55 -13.75 -3.27
N GLY A 134 4.57 -14.56 -2.86
CA GLY A 134 3.58 -14.22 -1.82
C GLY A 134 4.25 -13.92 -0.48
N LYS A 135 5.14 -14.83 -0.02
CA LYS A 135 5.91 -14.65 1.22
C LYS A 135 6.81 -13.43 1.19
N LEU A 136 7.43 -13.13 0.03
CA LEU A 136 8.24 -11.93 -0.14
C LEU A 136 7.41 -10.66 0.05
N LEU A 137 6.22 -10.60 -0.55
CA LEU A 137 5.32 -9.48 -0.37
C LEU A 137 4.80 -9.39 1.07
N GLU A 138 4.45 -10.52 1.68
CA GLU A 138 4.03 -10.59 3.08
C GLU A 138 5.12 -10.02 4.00
N GLN A 139 6.37 -10.43 3.85
CA GLN A 139 7.50 -9.89 4.62
C GLN A 139 7.66 -8.38 4.42
N LEU A 140 7.54 -7.93 3.18
CA LEU A 140 7.67 -6.52 2.83
C LEU A 140 6.57 -5.68 3.50
N ILE A 141 5.29 -6.06 3.33
CA ILE A 141 4.15 -5.34 3.89
C ILE A 141 4.07 -5.50 5.41
N SER A 142 4.48 -6.64 5.97
CA SER A 142 4.52 -6.89 7.42
C SER A 142 5.46 -5.94 8.16
N SER A 143 6.46 -5.38 7.48
CA SER A 143 7.32 -4.34 8.06
C SER A 143 6.60 -3.01 8.34
N VAL A 144 5.42 -2.81 7.73
CA VAL A 144 4.67 -1.55 7.80
C VAL A 144 3.23 -1.73 8.29
N GLY A 145 2.76 -2.95 8.52
CA GLY A 145 1.40 -3.22 9.00
C GLY A 145 1.15 -4.72 9.14
N LEU A 146 -0.09 -5.09 9.43
CA LEU A 146 -0.50 -6.50 9.37
C LEU A 146 -0.68 -6.89 7.91
N CYS A 147 -0.06 -8.00 7.49
CA CYS A 147 -0.28 -8.63 6.21
C CYS A 147 -0.55 -10.11 6.45
N ILE A 148 -1.65 -10.61 5.90
CA ILE A 148 -2.02 -12.03 5.97
C ILE A 148 -2.51 -12.45 4.60
N GLU A 149 -2.38 -13.74 4.29
CA GLU A 149 -2.99 -14.35 3.12
C GLU A 149 -4.51 -14.36 3.27
N ALA A 150 -5.21 -14.05 2.19
CA ALA A 150 -6.67 -14.15 2.13
C ALA A 150 -7.13 -14.47 0.71
N GLU A 151 -8.35 -14.96 0.59
CA GLU A 151 -9.03 -15.11 -0.70
C GLU A 151 -9.27 -13.72 -1.33
N GLU A 152 -9.18 -13.63 -2.67
CA GLU A 152 -9.24 -12.35 -3.39
C GLU A 152 -10.58 -11.61 -3.20
N ASP A 153 -11.67 -12.36 -3.08
CA ASP A 153 -13.03 -11.86 -2.87
C ASP A 153 -13.21 -11.14 -1.53
N LEU A 154 -12.41 -11.50 -0.51
CA LEU A 154 -12.38 -10.84 0.79
C LEU A 154 -11.61 -9.51 0.76
N ILE A 155 -10.74 -9.28 -0.23
CA ILE A 155 -9.85 -8.11 -0.26
C ILE A 155 -10.64 -6.80 -0.24
N ASP A 156 -11.72 -6.69 -1.00
CA ASP A 156 -12.50 -5.46 -1.07
C ASP A 156 -13.22 -5.18 0.27
N ALA A 157 -13.75 -6.23 0.92
CA ALA A 157 -14.35 -6.12 2.25
C ALA A 157 -13.32 -5.70 3.31
N VAL A 158 -12.15 -6.35 3.33
CA VAL A 158 -11.06 -6.01 4.25
C VAL A 158 -10.49 -4.62 3.98
N THR A 159 -10.40 -4.21 2.72
CA THR A 159 -9.99 -2.84 2.33
C THR A 159 -11.01 -1.83 2.83
N GLY A 160 -12.32 -2.11 2.68
CA GLY A 160 -13.39 -1.28 3.20
C GLY A 160 -13.28 -1.10 4.72
N LEU A 161 -13.08 -2.19 5.44
CA LEU A 161 -12.94 -2.20 6.90
C LEU A 161 -11.66 -1.50 7.38
N SER A 162 -10.50 -1.87 6.84
CA SER A 162 -9.20 -1.40 7.35
C SER A 162 -8.90 0.04 6.92
N ARG A 163 -9.25 0.43 5.69
CA ARG A 163 -9.03 1.79 5.18
C ARG A 163 -10.03 2.79 5.76
N SER A 164 -11.28 2.40 5.94
CA SER A 164 -12.34 3.27 6.50
C SER A 164 -12.42 3.19 8.02
N GLY A 165 -11.92 2.10 8.62
CA GLY A 165 -11.91 1.87 10.07
C GLY A 165 -11.38 3.03 10.91
N PRO A 166 -10.25 3.69 10.54
CA PRO A 166 -9.78 4.87 11.24
C PRO A 166 -10.80 6.01 11.30
N ALA A 167 -11.61 6.21 10.25
CA ALA A 167 -12.66 7.24 10.26
C ALA A 167 -13.75 6.92 11.29
N TYR A 168 -14.14 5.64 11.40
CA TYR A 168 -15.09 5.19 12.42
C TYR A 168 -14.51 5.34 13.84
N ALA A 169 -13.23 5.02 14.01
CA ALA A 169 -12.53 5.21 15.29
C ALA A 169 -12.44 6.69 15.69
N PHE A 170 -12.18 7.59 14.74
CA PHE A 170 -12.19 9.04 15.01
C PHE A 170 -13.57 9.54 15.40
N MET A 171 -14.63 9.08 14.74
CA MET A 171 -16.00 9.40 15.14
C MET A 171 -16.32 8.90 16.54
N ALA A 172 -15.96 7.66 16.86
CA ALA A 172 -16.15 7.10 18.19
C ALA A 172 -15.36 7.87 19.26
N LEU A 173 -14.12 8.28 18.95
CA LEU A 173 -13.30 9.10 19.82
C LEU A 173 -13.94 10.46 20.12
N ASP A 174 -14.53 11.10 19.10
CA ASP A 174 -15.17 12.40 19.25
C ASP A 174 -16.38 12.32 20.19
N VAL A 175 -17.20 11.27 20.03
CA VAL A 175 -18.35 11.00 20.90
C VAL A 175 -17.92 10.61 22.32
N LEU A 176 -16.85 9.83 22.49
CA LEU A 176 -16.28 9.52 23.81
C LEU A 176 -15.80 10.79 24.51
N ALA A 177 -15.15 11.68 23.76
CA ALA A 177 -14.70 12.95 24.29
C ALA A 177 -15.87 13.88 24.66
N ASP A 178 -16.96 13.88 23.88
CA ASP A 178 -18.19 14.63 24.20
C ASP A 178 -18.83 14.13 25.49
N GLY A 179 -18.88 12.80 25.68
CA GLY A 179 -19.34 12.19 26.92
C GLY A 179 -18.48 12.61 28.12
N GLY A 180 -17.16 12.65 27.97
CA GLY A 180 -16.25 13.14 29.01
C GLY A 180 -16.48 14.60 29.36
N VAL A 181 -16.66 15.46 28.35
CA VAL A 181 -16.95 16.90 28.54
C VAL A 181 -18.29 17.10 29.25
N LYS A 182 -19.30 16.30 28.90
CA LYS A 182 -20.61 16.31 29.58
C LYS A 182 -20.50 15.97 31.08
N MET A 183 -19.46 15.26 31.48
CA MET A 183 -19.13 14.93 32.87
C MET A 183 -18.00 15.83 33.42
N ASP A 184 -17.90 17.06 32.92
CA ASP A 184 -16.99 18.11 33.36
C ASP A 184 -15.49 17.88 33.12
N LEU A 185 -15.10 16.94 32.25
CA LEU A 185 -13.70 16.84 31.81
C LEU A 185 -13.34 17.96 30.82
N PRO A 186 -12.18 18.61 30.93
CA PRO A 186 -11.67 19.48 29.88
C PRO A 186 -11.55 18.73 28.55
N ARG A 187 -11.97 19.34 27.43
CA ARG A 187 -11.99 18.69 26.09
C ARG A 187 -10.70 17.98 25.74
N ARG A 188 -9.56 18.65 25.95
CA ARG A 188 -8.23 18.10 25.66
C ARG A 188 -7.95 16.82 26.47
N LEU A 189 -8.37 16.79 27.73
CA LEU A 189 -8.20 15.64 28.61
C LEU A 189 -9.13 14.49 28.20
N ALA A 190 -10.38 14.78 27.87
CA ALA A 190 -11.37 13.81 27.40
C ALA A 190 -10.92 13.13 26.09
N VAL A 191 -10.42 13.89 25.11
CA VAL A 191 -9.87 13.34 23.86
C VAL A 191 -8.66 12.45 24.15
N HIS A 192 -7.73 12.89 25.01
CA HIS A 192 -6.51 12.13 25.29
C HIS A 192 -6.81 10.77 25.95
N TRP A 193 -7.67 10.76 26.97
CA TRP A 193 -8.05 9.51 27.65
C TRP A 193 -8.95 8.62 26.79
N GLY A 194 -9.85 9.19 25.99
CA GLY A 194 -10.64 8.43 25.02
C GLY A 194 -9.74 7.72 24.01
N ALA A 195 -8.72 8.41 23.47
CA ALA A 195 -7.78 7.82 22.53
C ALA A 195 -6.93 6.72 23.20
N GLN A 196 -6.50 6.95 24.45
CA GLN A 196 -5.74 5.96 25.22
C GLN A 196 -6.57 4.70 25.51
N ALA A 197 -7.87 4.84 25.82
CA ALA A 197 -8.76 3.72 26.04
C ALA A 197 -8.96 2.89 24.76
N LEU A 198 -9.19 3.54 23.61
CA LEU A 198 -9.29 2.87 22.31
C LEU A 198 -7.98 2.15 21.94
N LEU A 199 -6.83 2.78 22.19
CA LEU A 199 -5.51 2.17 21.97
C LEU A 199 -5.31 0.92 22.83
N GLY A 200 -5.67 0.99 24.11
CA GLY A 200 -5.59 -0.14 25.05
C GLY A 200 -6.47 -1.30 24.60
N ALA A 201 -7.73 -1.03 24.28
CA ALA A 201 -8.67 -2.03 23.80
C ALA A 201 -8.17 -2.73 22.52
N ALA A 202 -7.71 -1.94 21.54
CA ALA A 202 -7.17 -2.51 20.29
C ALA A 202 -5.93 -3.39 20.53
N LYS A 203 -5.02 -2.98 21.43
CA LYS A 203 -3.83 -3.78 21.76
C LYS A 203 -4.19 -5.11 22.40
N ILE A 204 -5.15 -5.13 23.33
CA ILE A 204 -5.63 -6.35 23.99
C ILE A 204 -6.17 -7.33 22.93
N THR A 205 -7.07 -6.85 22.07
CA THR A 205 -7.66 -7.67 21.00
C THR A 205 -6.62 -8.22 20.02
N VAL A 206 -5.65 -7.39 19.61
CA VAL A 206 -4.62 -7.80 18.63
C VAL A 206 -3.58 -8.74 19.26
N SER A 207 -3.28 -8.58 20.55
CA SER A 207 -2.26 -9.38 21.24
C SER A 207 -2.82 -10.66 21.85
N GLY A 208 -4.15 -10.85 21.85
CA GLY A 208 -4.82 -12.02 22.42
C GLY A 208 -4.70 -12.15 23.94
N MET A 209 -4.48 -11.03 24.65
CA MET A 209 -4.45 -10.97 26.12
C MET A 209 -5.82 -10.67 26.71
#